data_AF-A0A3P1SKC1-F1
#
_entry.id   AF-A0A3P1SKC1-F1
#
_cell.length_a   1.000
_cell.length_b   1.000
_cell.length_c   1.000
_cell.angle_alpha   90.00
_cell.angle_beta   90.00
_cell.angle_gamma   90.00
#
_symmetry.space_group_name_H-M   'P 1'
#
loop_
_entity.id
_entity.type
_entity.pdbx_description
1 polymer ?
#
loop_
_entity_poly.entity_id
_entity_poly.type
_entity_poly.pdbx_seq_one_letter_code
_entity_poly.pdbx_strand_id
1 'polypeptide(L)' 'MSVEEMAWAISEYGEKLIPYPEQVNLDIIEISNSALKSWSVTAPVYTHVEGLSDLSIELTVTQNAQGKFTLSLDDIRVL' A
#
# COMPACT_ATOMS: atom_id res chain seq x y z
N MET A 1 -4.74 -13.79 3.01
CA MET A 1 -3.30 -14.00 2.84
C MET A 1 -2.62 -13.71 4.17
N SER A 2 -1.78 -14.62 4.66
CA SER A 2 -0.98 -14.42 5.86
C SER A 2 0.26 -13.55 5.55
N VAL A 3 0.83 -12.93 6.59
CA VAL A 3 2.02 -12.07 6.48
C VAL A 3 3.20 -12.79 5.80
N GLU A 4 3.31 -14.10 6.02
CA GLU A 4 4.35 -14.95 5.46
C GLU A 4 4.16 -15.19 3.95
N GLU A 5 2.92 -15.35 3.48
CA GLU A 5 2.61 -15.47 2.05
C GLU A 5 2.93 -14.18 1.30
N MET A 6 2.66 -13.03 1.92
CA MET A 6 3.04 -11.71 1.41
C MET A 6 4.55 -11.53 1.35
N ALA A 7 5.27 -11.88 2.44
CA ALA A 7 6.72 -11.76 2.48
C ALA A 7 7.40 -12.65 1.42
N TRP A 8 6.86 -13.85 1.19
CA TRP A 8 7.37 -14.76 0.17
C TRP A 8 7.11 -14.25 -1.25
N ALA A 9 5.89 -13.76 -1.54
CA ALA A 9 5.56 -13.16 -2.83
C ALA A 9 6.44 -11.92 -3.14
N ILE A 10 6.71 -11.08 -2.12
CA ILE A 10 7.64 -9.95 -2.24
C ILE A 10 9.07 -10.43 -2.49
N SER A 11 9.50 -11.54 -1.86
CA SER A 11 10.84 -12.10 -2.05
C SER A 11 11.05 -12.77 -3.42
N GLU A 12 10.01 -13.42 -3.96
CA GLU A 12 10.02 -14.08 -5.27
C GLU A 12 9.92 -13.09 -6.43
N TYR A 13 9.42 -11.86 -6.18
CA TYR A 13 9.48 -10.77 -7.15
C TYR A 13 10.92 -10.40 -7.53
N GLY A 14 11.91 -10.84 -6.74
CA GLY A 14 13.33 -10.75 -7.08
C GLY A 14 13.94 -9.36 -6.94
N GLU A 15 13.13 -8.34 -6.61
CA GLU A 15 13.56 -6.96 -6.58
C GLU A 15 13.50 -6.37 -5.16
N LYS A 16 14.55 -5.62 -4.79
CA LYS A 16 14.57 -4.89 -3.53
C LYS A 16 13.70 -3.65 -3.66
N LEU A 17 12.61 -3.64 -2.89
CA LEU A 17 11.77 -2.47 -2.69
C LEU A 17 12.60 -1.30 -2.13
N ILE A 18 12.43 -0.12 -2.71
CA ILE A 18 13.04 1.11 -2.21
C ILE A 18 11.99 2.01 -1.56
N PRO A 19 12.39 2.86 -0.59
CA PRO A 19 11.51 3.89 -0.06
C PRO A 19 10.98 4.79 -1.17
N TYR A 20 9.78 5.33 -0.96
CA TYR A 20 9.26 6.37 -1.84
C TYR A 20 10.24 7.55 -1.95
N PRO A 21 10.36 8.16 -3.14
CA PRO A 21 11.01 9.47 -3.27
C PRO A 21 10.26 10.52 -2.43
N GLU A 22 10.89 11.67 -2.17
CA GLU A 22 10.33 12.72 -1.27
C GLU A 22 8.90 13.15 -1.61
N GLN A 23 8.49 13.00 -2.87
CA GLN A 23 7.12 13.23 -3.33
C GLN A 23 6.65 12.02 -4.15
N VAL A 24 5.56 11.42 -3.70
CA VAL A 24 4.84 10.38 -4.44
C VAL A 24 3.38 10.78 -4.58
N ASN A 25 2.84 10.61 -5.78
CA ASN A 25 1.41 10.76 -6.01
C ASN A 25 0.72 9.47 -5.55
N LEU A 26 -0.12 9.60 -4.53
CA LEU A 26 -0.97 8.51 -4.05
C LEU A 26 -2.39 8.77 -4.54
N ASP A 27 -3.06 7.71 -5.00
CA ASP A 27 -4.50 7.76 -5.20
C ASP A 27 -5.17 7.49 -3.85
N ILE A 28 -5.91 8.47 -3.34
CA ILE A 28 -6.52 8.41 -2.01
C ILE A 28 -8.01 8.73 -2.15
N ILE A 29 -8.83 7.76 -1.78
CA ILE A 29 -10.29 7.87 -1.85
C ILE A 29 -10.84 7.72 -0.43
N GLU A 30 -11.55 8.75 0.06
CA GLU A 30 -12.25 8.65 1.34
C GLU A 30 -13.47 7.72 1.21
N ILE A 31 -13.55 6.72 2.09
CA ILE A 31 -14.63 5.75 2.10
C ILE A 31 -15.84 6.40 2.78
N SER A 32 -16.89 6.62 2.01
CA SER A 32 -18.15 7.13 2.53
C SER A 32 -18.90 6.05 3.30
N ASN A 33 -19.61 6.44 4.36
CA ASN A 33 -20.46 5.55 5.18
C ASN A 33 -19.69 4.43 5.94
N SER A 34 -18.42 4.66 6.30
CA SER A 34 -17.66 3.79 7.19
C SER A 34 -17.88 4.17 8.66
N ALA A 35 -17.86 3.17 9.57
CA ALA A 35 -18.04 3.39 11.01
C ALA A 35 -16.90 4.24 11.63
N LEU A 36 -15.71 4.20 11.04
CA LEU A 36 -14.55 5.03 11.36
C LEU A 36 -14.12 5.80 10.12
N LYS A 37 -13.48 6.96 10.29
CA LYS A 37 -12.94 7.71 9.14
C LYS A 37 -11.89 6.86 8.43
N SER A 38 -12.15 6.55 7.16
CA SER A 38 -11.37 5.54 6.44
C SER A 38 -11.05 6.02 5.03
N TRP A 39 -9.91 5.59 4.51
CA TRP A 39 -9.44 5.89 3.16
C TRP A 39 -8.96 4.61 2.51
N SER A 40 -9.32 4.43 1.24
CA SER A 40 -8.66 3.48 0.35
C SER A 40 -7.52 4.21 -0.34
N VAL A 41 -6.33 3.63 -0.31
CA VAL A 41 -5.10 4.22 -0.84
C VAL A 41 -4.49 3.23 -1.80
N THR A 42 -4.33 3.64 -3.05
CA THR A 42 -3.53 2.91 -4.04
C THR A 42 -2.19 3.60 -4.17
N ALA A 43 -1.12 2.88 -3.82
CA ALA A 43 0.23 3.39 -3.83
C ALA A 43 1.10 2.61 -4.83
N PRO A 44 1.87 3.29 -5.70
CA PRO A 44 2.79 2.61 -6.60
C PRO A 44 3.90 1.91 -5.82
N VAL A 45 4.54 0.90 -6.40
CA VAL A 45 5.71 0.25 -5.81
C VAL A 45 6.97 0.76 -6.49
N TYR A 46 8.03 0.98 -5.72
CA TYR A 46 9.33 1.35 -6.25
C TYR A 46 10.37 0.27 -6.00
N THR A 47 11.19 -0.02 -7.01
CA THR A 47 12.26 -1.01 -6.94
C THR A 47 13.60 -0.41 -7.35
N HIS A 48 14.69 -1.08 -6.96
CA HIS A 48 16.05 -0.67 -7.35
C HIS A 48 16.36 -0.81 -8.85
N VAL A 49 15.63 -1.65 -9.57
CA VAL A 49 15.91 -1.97 -10.98
C VAL A 49 15.10 -1.06 -11.91
N GLU A 50 13.79 -0.97 -11.68
CA GLU A 50 12.86 -0.27 -12.55
C GLU A 50 12.59 1.17 -12.09
N GLY A 51 12.89 1.50 -10.84
CA GLY A 51 12.45 2.75 -10.24
C GLY A 51 10.97 2.64 -9.91
N LEU A 52 10.08 3.08 -10.80
CA LEU A 52 8.63 2.87 -10.66
C LEU A 52 8.29 1.50 -11.26
N SER A 53 7.81 0.57 -10.43
CA SER A 53 7.37 -0.74 -10.86
C SER A 53 5.97 -0.69 -11.47
N ASP A 54 5.63 -1.71 -12.24
CA ASP A 54 4.28 -2.04 -12.67
C ASP A 54 3.39 -2.51 -11.52
N LEU A 55 3.97 -2.80 -10.35
CA LEU A 55 3.22 -3.12 -9.15
C LEU A 55 2.64 -1.88 -8.44
N SER A 56 1.49 -2.10 -7.83
CA SER A 56 0.81 -1.19 -6.90
C SER A 56 0.31 -1.96 -5.68
N ILE A 57 0.27 -1.28 -4.53
CA ILE A 57 -0.31 -1.80 -3.30
C ILE A 57 -1.60 -1.06 -2.98
N GLU A 58 -2.63 -1.82 -2.60
CA GLU A 58 -3.90 -1.29 -2.12
C GLU A 58 -3.94 -1.39 -0.60
N LEU A 59 -4.22 -0.27 0.06
CA LEU A 59 -4.18 -0.15 1.50
C LEU A 59 -5.48 0.51 1.97
N THR A 60 -6.01 0.03 3.09
CA THR A 60 -7.05 0.73 3.84
C THR A 60 -6.41 1.41 5.04
N VAL A 61 -6.55 2.73 5.09
CA VAL A 61 -6.17 3.53 6.25
C VAL A 61 -7.43 3.81 7.05
N THR A 62 -7.43 3.48 8.34
CA THR A 62 -8.52 3.84 9.25
C THR A 62 -7.98 4.75 10.35
N GLN A 63 -8.75 5.79 10.68
CA GLN A 63 -8.45 6.67 11.80
C GLN A 63 -9.44 6.40 12.93
N ASN A 64 -8.92 6.06 14.10
CA ASN A 64 -9.75 5.85 15.29
C ASN A 64 -10.14 7.18 15.96
N ALA A 65 -11.03 7.11 16.96
CA ALA A 65 -11.51 8.30 17.69
C ALA A 65 -10.41 9.07 18.45
N GLN A 66 -9.24 8.46 18.68
CA GLN A 66 -8.07 9.11 19.29
C GLN A 66 -7.13 9.74 18.26
N GLY A 67 -7.50 9.72 16.97
CA GLY A 67 -6.69 10.23 15.87
C GLY A 67 -5.53 9.32 15.46
N LYS A 68 -5.42 8.09 15.99
CA LYS A 68 -4.39 7.13 15.56
C LYS A 68 -4.80 6.48 14.24
N PHE A 69 -3.81 6.32 13.37
CA PHE A 69 -3.98 5.64 12.08
C PHE A 69 -3.62 4.16 12.21
N THR A 70 -4.47 3.30 11.65
CA THR A 70 -4.19 1.88 11.43
C THR A 70 -4.18 1.64 9.93
N LEU A 71 -3.10 1.03 9.46
CA LEU A 71 -2.91 0.65 8.07
C LEU A 71 -3.21 -0.84 7.94
N SER A 72 -4.01 -1.20 6.94
CA SER A 72 -4.27 -2.57 6.54
C SER A 72 -3.90 -2.70 5.07
N LEU A 73 -2.98 -3.62 4.76
CA LEU A 73 -2.63 -3.96 3.39
C LEU A 73 -3.70 -4.93 2.87
N ASP A 74 -4.40 -4.53 1.83
CA ASP A 74 -5.53 -5.28 1.28
C ASP A 74 -5.08 -6.17 0.12
N ASP A 75 -4.32 -5.61 -0.82
CA ASP A 75 -3.92 -6.30 -2.06
C ASP A 75 -2.62 -5.75 -2.66
N ILE A 76 -2.02 -6.52 -3.56
CA ILE A 76 -0.89 -6.10 -4.41
C ILE A 76 -1.28 -6.44 -5.85
N ARG A 77 -1.28 -5.46 -6.75
CA ARG A 77 -1.73 -5.60 -8.12
C ARG A 77 -0.68 -5.19 -9.12
N VAL A 78 -0.65 -5.90 -10.24
CA VAL A 78 0.09 -5.51 -11.45
C VAL A 78 -0.83 -4.59 -12.28
N LEU A 79 -0.30 -3.45 -12.73
CA LEU A 79 -0.99 -2.48 -13.58
C LEU A 79 -0.87 -2.80 -15.08
#